data_AF-A0A661LC41-F1
#
_entry.id   AF-A0A661LC41-F1
#
_cell.length_a   1.000
_cell.length_b   1.000
_cell.length_c   1.000
_cell.angle_alpha   90.00
_cell.angle_beta   90.00
_cell.angle_gamma   90.00
#
_symmetry.space_group_name_H-M   'P 1'
#
loop_
_entity.id
_entity.type
_entity.pdbx_description
1 polymer ?
#
loop_
_entity_poly.entity_id
_entity_poly.type
_entity_poly.pdbx_seq_one_letter_code
_entity_poly.pdbx_strand_id
1 'polypeptide(L)'
;MIDYTPEGLVLVGPEGRLLVPEQDDITPKLAMLFEAQCEGRRVIDTVKKFGFTKQRYYQLLHLFQEKGASVLYKIRNADPKVTTEERRKTSARSSAIASSIPMPRQR
;
A
#
# COMPACT_ATOMS: atom_id res chain seq x y z
N MET A 1 -13.95 10.12 -11.78
CA MET A 1 -12.67 10.84 -11.64
C MET A 1 -12.05 10.46 -10.30
N ILE A 2 -10.73 10.47 -10.21
CA ILE A 2 -10.01 10.05 -8.99
C ILE A 2 -9.35 11.27 -8.37
N ASP A 3 -9.75 11.59 -7.14
CA ASP A 3 -9.20 12.69 -6.35
C ASP A 3 -8.42 12.16 -5.13
N TYR A 4 -7.59 13.02 -4.57
CA TYR A 4 -6.73 12.72 -3.43
C TYR A 4 -6.94 13.79 -2.37
N THR A 5 -7.33 13.34 -1.19
CA THR A 5 -7.52 14.18 -0.01
C THR A 5 -6.49 13.79 1.05
N PRO A 6 -6.27 14.61 2.09
CA PRO A 6 -5.42 14.22 3.21
C PRO A 6 -5.88 12.92 3.90
N GLU A 7 -7.17 12.61 3.80
CA GLU A 7 -7.81 11.41 4.37
C GLU A 7 -7.66 10.17 3.47
N GLY A 8 -7.14 10.33 2.24
CA GLY A 8 -6.89 9.23 1.32
C GLY A 8 -7.49 9.43 -0.08
N LEU A 9 -7.62 8.30 -0.78
CA LEU A 9 -8.13 8.23 -2.14
C LEU A 9 -9.65 8.44 -2.16
N VAL A 10 -10.14 9.28 -3.08
CA VAL A 10 -11.56 9.57 -3.22
C VAL A 10 -12.01 9.33 -4.65
N LEU A 11 -13.05 8.51 -4.82
CA LEU A 11 -13.71 8.33 -6.11
C LEU A 11 -14.82 9.37 -6.24
N VAL A 12 -14.74 10.21 -7.27
CA VAL A 12 -15.68 11.32 -7.48
C VAL A 12 -16.47 11.13 -8.76
N GLY A 13 -17.78 11.35 -8.64
CA GLY A 13 -18.75 11.38 -9.73
C GLY A 13 -19.68 12.60 -9.60
N PRO A 14 -20.58 12.81 -10.57
CA PRO A 14 -21.47 13.98 -10.58
C PRO A 14 -22.38 14.07 -9.35
N GLU A 15 -22.80 12.92 -8.82
CA GLU A 15 -23.74 12.83 -7.69
C GLU A 15 -23.06 12.68 -6.32
N GLY A 16 -21.72 12.71 -6.25
CA GLY A 16 -21.04 12.62 -4.97
C GLY A 16 -19.63 12.07 -5.01
N ARG A 17 -19.16 11.67 -3.83
CA ARG A 17 -17.80 11.20 -3.58
C ARG A 17 -17.82 9.99 -2.65
N LEU A 18 -16.91 9.06 -2.88
CA LEU A 18 -16.69 7.87 -2.06
C LEU A 18 -15.26 7.88 -1.55
N LEU A 19 -15.09 8.01 -0.23
CA LEU A 19 -13.80 7.89 0.43
C LEU A 19 -13.40 6.42 0.51
N VAL A 20 -12.19 6.10 0.06
CA VAL A 20 -11.63 4.75 0.10
C VAL A 20 -10.89 4.57 1.44
N PRO A 21 -11.22 3.55 2.24
CA PRO A 21 -10.50 3.27 3.47
C PRO A 21 -9.01 3.00 3.23
N GLU A 22 -8.15 3.46 4.13
CA GLU A 22 -6.69 3.24 4.03
C GLU A 22 -6.29 1.76 4.08
N GLN A 23 -7.13 0.90 4.66
CA GLN A 23 -6.89 -0.53 4.74
C GLN A 23 -7.21 -1.26 3.43
N ASP A 24 -7.77 -0.57 2.44
CA ASP A 24 -8.10 -1.19 1.16
C ASP A 24 -6.89 -1.24 0.22
N ASP A 25 -6.45 -2.46 -0.07
CA ASP A 25 -5.32 -2.72 -0.96
C ASP A 25 -5.71 -2.81 -2.45
N ILE A 26 -7.01 -2.88 -2.76
CA ILE A 26 -7.51 -3.13 -4.11
C ILE A 26 -7.71 -1.83 -4.87
N THR A 27 -8.44 -0.89 -4.28
CA THR A 27 -8.86 0.34 -4.97
C THR A 27 -7.67 1.23 -5.36
N PRO A 28 -6.59 1.38 -4.56
CA PRO A 28 -5.40 2.11 -5.01
C PRO A 28 -4.74 1.50 -6.25
N LYS A 29 -4.72 0.16 -6.37
CA LYS A 29 -4.17 -0.52 -7.56
C LYS A 29 -5.07 -0.30 -8.76
N LEU A 30 -6.38 -0.38 -8.59
CA LEU A 30 -7.34 -0.13 -9.66
C LEU A 30 -7.26 1.33 -10.13
N ALA A 31 -7.17 2.27 -9.20
CA ALA A 31 -6.99 3.68 -9.47
C ALA A 31 -5.71 3.96 -10.27
N MET A 32 -4.59 3.33 -9.89
CA MET A 32 -3.33 3.42 -10.63
C MET A 32 -3.48 2.90 -12.07
N LEU A 33 -4.12 1.73 -12.26
CA LEU A 33 -4.35 1.17 -13.59
C LEU A 33 -5.22 2.09 -14.45
N PHE A 34 -6.31 2.61 -13.87
CA PHE A 34 -7.21 3.53 -14.55
C PHE A 34 -6.52 4.84 -14.94
N GLU A 35 -5.80 5.47 -14.01
CA GLU A 35 -5.13 6.76 -14.24
C GLU A 35 -4.04 6.65 -15.33
N ALA A 36 -3.27 5.56 -15.36
CA ALA A 36 -2.25 5.35 -16.38
C ALA A 36 -2.80 4.89 -17.73
N GLN A 37 -3.86 4.08 -17.74
CA GLN A 37 -4.40 3.50 -18.98
C GLN A 37 -5.46 4.37 -19.66
N CYS A 38 -6.28 5.08 -18.88
CA CYS A 38 -7.46 5.77 -19.38
C CYS A 38 -7.31 7.30 -19.40
N GLU A 39 -6.48 7.88 -18.53
CA GLU A 39 -6.34 9.35 -18.43
C GLU A 39 -5.12 9.90 -19.18
N GLY A 40 -4.41 9.06 -19.96
CA GLY A 40 -3.29 9.48 -20.80
C GLY A 40 -2.05 9.93 -20.02
N ARG A 41 -1.98 9.67 -18.72
CA ARG A 41 -0.81 10.02 -17.89
C ARG A 41 0.34 9.05 -18.17
N ARG A 42 1.57 9.56 -18.06
CA ARG A 42 2.75 8.71 -18.21
C ARG A 42 2.77 7.69 -17.09
N VAL A 43 2.83 6.40 -17.45
CA VAL A 43 2.90 5.27 -16.51
C VAL A 43 3.92 5.51 -15.39
N ILE A 44 5.09 6.06 -15.72
CA ILE A 44 6.17 6.31 -14.75
C ILE A 44 5.75 7.31 -13.65
N ASP A 45 5.00 8.34 -14.00
CA ASP A 45 4.57 9.36 -13.04
C ASP A 45 3.45 8.79 -12.16
N THR A 46 2.51 8.05 -12.77
CA THR A 46 1.42 7.40 -12.05
C THR A 46 1.97 6.36 -11.05
N VAL A 47 2.83 5.43 -11.48
CA VAL A 47 3.33 4.40 -10.54
C VAL A 47 4.10 5.00 -9.37
N LYS A 48 4.83 6.10 -9.57
CA LYS A 48 5.53 6.81 -8.48
C LYS A 48 4.56 7.38 -7.46
N LYS A 49 3.46 7.99 -7.90
CA LYS A 49 2.39 8.53 -7.03
C LYS A 49 1.78 7.46 -6.14
N PHE A 50 1.65 6.22 -6.64
CA PHE A 50 1.08 5.10 -5.90
C PHE A 50 2.12 4.20 -5.22
N GLY A 51 3.42 4.51 -5.30
CA GLY A 51 4.48 3.71 -4.67
C GLY A 51 4.81 2.38 -5.39
N PHE A 52 4.49 2.26 -6.67
CA PHE A 52 4.76 1.07 -7.49
C PHE A 52 5.93 1.27 -8.46
N THR A 53 6.46 0.15 -8.94
CA THR A 53 7.41 0.13 -10.07
C THR A 53 6.67 -0.02 -11.39
N LYS A 54 7.29 0.44 -12.49
CA LYS A 54 6.77 0.27 -13.86
C LYS A 54 6.54 -1.22 -14.20
N GLN A 55 7.42 -2.11 -13.78
CA GLN A 55 7.26 -3.56 -13.99
C GLN A 55 6.01 -4.09 -13.27
N ARG A 56 5.80 -3.68 -12.01
CA ARG A 56 4.66 -4.11 -11.21
C ARG A 56 3.34 -3.64 -11.84
N TYR A 57 3.32 -2.45 -12.42
CA TYR A 57 2.18 -1.95 -13.19
C TYR A 57 1.80 -2.89 -14.34
N TYR A 58 2.75 -3.26 -15.23
CA TYR A 58 2.41 -4.12 -16.37
C TYR A 58 2.00 -5.53 -15.95
N GLN A 59 2.60 -6.07 -14.89
CA GLN A 59 2.17 -7.34 -14.31
C GLN A 59 0.72 -7.27 -13.82
N LEU A 60 0.38 -6.21 -13.07
CA LEU A 60 -0.97 -5.99 -12.57
C LEU A 60 -1.97 -5.77 -13.70
N LEU A 61 -1.61 -4.97 -14.71
CA LEU A 61 -2.45 -4.69 -15.87
C LEU A 61 -2.81 -5.98 -16.62
N HIS A 62 -1.80 -6.78 -16.95
CA HIS A 62 -1.99 -8.05 -17.64
C HIS A 62 -2.88 -9.00 -16.84
N LEU A 63 -2.58 -9.20 -15.56
CA LEU A 63 -3.35 -10.09 -14.70
C LEU A 63 -4.79 -9.59 -14.46
N PHE A 64 -4.98 -8.27 -14.37
CA PHE A 64 -6.30 -7.66 -14.23
C PHE A 64 -7.15 -7.88 -15.49
N GLN A 65 -6.56 -7.76 -16.68
CA GLN A 65 -7.26 -8.04 -17.94
C GLN A 65 -7.68 -9.52 -18.06
N GLU A 66 -6.88 -10.45 -17.54
CA GLU A 66 -7.20 -11.89 -17.58
C GLU A 66 -8.19 -12.33 -16.48
N LYS A 67 -8.06 -11.81 -15.26
CA LYS A 67 -8.69 -12.37 -14.05
C LYS A 67 -9.49 -11.35 -13.23
N GLY A 68 -9.59 -10.11 -13.71
CA GLY A 68 -10.31 -9.02 -13.07
C GLY A 68 -9.71 -8.57 -11.74
N ALA A 69 -10.54 -7.93 -10.90
CA ALA A 69 -10.11 -7.34 -9.63
C ALA A 69 -9.56 -8.36 -8.61
N SER A 70 -9.88 -9.65 -8.76
CA SER A 70 -9.47 -10.72 -7.84
C SER A 70 -7.94 -10.85 -7.70
N VAL A 71 -7.17 -10.49 -8.74
CA VAL A 71 -5.71 -10.53 -8.70
C VAL A 71 -5.10 -9.36 -7.92
N LEU A 72 -5.82 -8.24 -7.80
CA LEU A 72 -5.33 -7.06 -7.10
C LEU A 72 -5.21 -7.32 -5.59
N TYR A 73 -6.05 -8.21 -5.05
CA TYR A 73 -5.99 -8.63 -3.64
C TYR A 73 -4.74 -9.47 -3.32
N LYS A 74 -4.39 -10.42 -4.20
CA LYS A 74 -3.32 -11.40 -3.96
C LYS A 74 -1.92 -10.78 -3.99
N ILE A 75 -1.79 -9.62 -4.61
CA ILE A 75 -0.51 -9.00 -4.92
C ILE A 75 -0.22 -7.95 -3.85
N ARG A 76 0.51 -8.35 -2.80
CA ARG A 76 0.95 -7.43 -1.76
C ARG A 76 1.86 -6.36 -2.34
N ASN A 77 1.69 -5.13 -1.87
CA ASN A 77 2.63 -4.06 -2.14
C ASN A 77 3.93 -4.37 -1.39
N ALA A 78 5.08 -4.02 -1.98
CA ALA A 78 6.24 -3.79 -1.13
C ALA A 78 5.87 -2.59 -0.27
N ASP A 79 5.94 -2.71 1.06
CA ASP A 79 5.70 -1.58 1.94
C ASP A 79 6.50 -0.38 1.41
N PRO A 80 5.88 0.81 1.25
CA PRO A 80 6.66 2.00 0.96
C PRO A 80 7.71 2.07 2.06
N LYS A 81 8.99 2.05 1.68
CA LYS A 81 10.11 2.11 2.62
C LYS A 81 9.77 3.20 3.65
N VAL A 82 9.50 2.78 4.88
CA VAL A 82 9.70 3.60 6.08
C VAL A 82 10.99 4.36 5.83
N THR A 83 10.89 5.68 5.74
CA THR A 83 12.02 6.58 5.63
C THR A 83 13.04 6.17 6.69
N THR A 84 14.30 6.04 6.26
CA THR A 84 15.43 5.41 6.96
C THR A 84 15.77 6.00 8.35
N GLU A 85 15.00 6.94 8.89
CA GLU A 85 15.23 7.53 10.21
C GLU A 85 14.53 6.81 11.38
N GLU A 86 13.37 6.18 11.20
CA GLU A 86 12.64 5.61 12.34
C GLU A 86 13.07 4.19 12.74
N ARG A 87 13.80 3.47 11.89
CA ARG A 87 14.35 2.14 12.24
C ARG A 87 15.44 2.19 13.32
N ARG A 88 16.00 3.37 13.65
CA ARG A 88 17.04 3.49 14.68
C ARG A 88 16.49 3.60 16.11
N LYS A 89 15.19 3.87 16.32
CA LYS A 89 14.64 4.07 17.67
C LYS A 89 13.87 2.87 18.24
N THR A 90 13.47 1.92 17.40
CA THR A 90 12.71 0.72 17.84
C THR A 90 13.58 -0.51 18.16
N SER A 91 14.87 -0.50 17.82
CA SER A 91 15.80 -1.61 18.16
C SER A 91 16.37 -1.53 19.60
N ALA A 92 16.11 -0.45 20.35
CA ALA A 92 16.70 -0.24 21.68
C ALA A 92 15.77 -0.55 22.88
N ARG A 93 14.54 -1.02 22.66
CA ARG A 93 13.56 -1.25 23.77
C ARG A 93 13.20 -2.71 24.06
N SER A 94 13.63 -3.69 23.25
CA SER A 94 13.30 -5.11 23.47
C SER A 94 14.35 -5.95 24.20
N SER A 95 15.48 -5.36 24.62
CA SER A 95 16.58 -6.10 25.30
C SER A 95 16.56 -5.98 26.84
N ALA A 96 15.64 -5.23 27.44
CA ALA A 96 15.73 -4.88 28.87
C ALA A 96 14.72 -5.57 29.82
N ILE A 97 13.92 -6.55 29.38
CA ILE A 97 12.89 -7.17 30.24
C ILE A 97 13.16 -8.67 30.52
N ALA A 98 14.18 -9.28 29.92
CA ALA A 98 14.48 -10.70 30.12
C ALA A 98 15.37 -11.02 31.34
N SER A 99 15.68 -10.06 32.22
CA SER A 99 16.59 -10.25 33.37
C SER A 99 15.93 -10.20 34.75
N SER A 100 14.61 -10.44 34.85
CA SER A 100 13.90 -10.34 36.14
C SER A 100 12.84 -11.42 36.36
N ILE A 101 13.17 -12.69 36.08
CA ILE A 101 12.36 -13.82 36.54
C ILE A 101 13.26 -14.72 37.42
N PRO A 102 13.07 -14.74 38.75
CA PRO A 102 13.82 -15.65 39.61
C PRO A 102 13.38 -17.10 39.40
N MET A 103 14.35 -17.98 39.20
CA MET A 103 14.19 -19.44 39.12
C MET A 103 13.54 -20.02 40.39
N PRO A 104 12.54 -20.92 40.29
CA PRO A 104 12.01 -21.62 41.45
C PRO A 104 13.02 -22.66 41.95
N ARG A 105 13.40 -22.56 43.23
CA ARG A 105 14.20 -23.55 43.97
C ARG A 105 13.43 -24.88 44.01
N GLN A 106 14.01 -25.93 43.43
CA GLN A 106 13.60 -27.30 43.72
C GLN A 106 14.12 -27.70 45.11
N ARG A 107 13.27 -28.35 45.91
CA ARG A 107 13.60 -28.96 47.19
C ARG A 107 12.99 -30.35 47.23
#